data_AF-A0A8C9R3B9-F1
#
_entry.id   AF-A0A8C9R3B9-F1
#
_cell.length_a   1.000
_cell.length_b   1.000
_cell.length_c   1.000
_cell.angle_alpha   90.00
_cell.angle_beta   90.00
_cell.angle_gamma   90.00
#
_symmetry.space_group_name_H-M   'P 1'
#
loop_
_entity.id
_entity.type
_entity.pdbx_description
1 polymer ?
#
loop_
_entity_poly.entity_id
_entity_poly.type
_entity_poly.pdbx_seq_one_letter_code
_entity_poly.pdbx_strand_id
1 'polypeptide(L)'
;MIRFISILCSSILMLLSTSTGKPLAVDIVKNNVKLLAQTTIVRIEKLTEEFHMSPNMVFSGLELIPETPLDRPIEGLASIMENLNIFQMILFSLEVDGMSQIHADLVSLQGIIHSLVLTFNCALPKPGSESHLDAFLKTNSAFHVTIGNVALNRLQRFLSKLILNLDQLKTC
;
A
#
# COMPACT_ATOMS: atom_id res chain seq x y z
N MET A 1 1.65 51.91 -30.86
CA MET A 1 1.14 51.54 -29.53
C MET A 1 0.37 50.22 -29.55
N ILE A 2 -0.61 50.03 -30.46
CA ILE A 2 -1.45 48.81 -30.53
C ILE A 2 -0.67 47.50 -30.80
N ARG A 3 0.36 47.53 -31.66
CA ARG A 3 1.20 46.34 -31.94
C ARG A 3 2.01 45.85 -30.74
N PHE A 4 2.42 46.74 -29.83
CA PHE A 4 3.19 46.37 -28.64
C PHE A 4 2.32 45.62 -27.62
N ILE A 5 1.06 46.05 -27.46
CA ILE A 5 0.08 45.42 -26.57
C ILE A 5 -0.27 44.00 -27.05
N SER A 6 -0.40 43.79 -28.37
CA SER A 6 -0.70 42.48 -28.95
C SER A 6 0.43 41.46 -28.78
N ILE A 7 1.70 41.91 -28.88
CA ILE A 7 2.87 41.06 -28.66
C ILE A 7 2.98 40.67 -27.18
N LEU A 8 2.84 41.65 -26.27
CA LEU A 8 2.85 41.41 -24.81
C LEU A 8 1.76 40.41 -24.39
N CYS A 9 0.56 40.50 -24.97
CA CYS A 9 -0.55 39.59 -24.66
C CYS A 9 -0.27 38.14 -25.11
N SER A 10 0.34 37.96 -26.29
CA SER A 10 0.74 36.62 -26.77
C SER A 10 1.86 36.01 -25.94
N SER A 11 2.81 36.82 -25.45
CA SER A 11 3.89 36.37 -24.57
C SER A 11 3.38 35.92 -23.20
N ILE A 12 2.38 36.60 -22.64
CA ILE A 12 1.76 36.24 -21.35
C ILE A 12 0.97 34.93 -21.47
N LEU A 13 0.25 34.71 -22.58
CA LEU A 13 -0.48 33.47 -22.85
C LEU A 13 0.44 32.25 -23.01
N MET A 14 1.64 32.43 -23.56
CA MET A 14 2.67 31.37 -23.67
C MET A 14 3.36 31.04 -22.34
N LEU A 15 3.37 31.95 -21.36
CA LEU A 15 3.91 31.71 -20.02
C LEU A 15 2.91 31.01 -19.08
N LEU A 16 1.60 31.14 -19.34
CA LEU A 16 0.54 30.47 -18.58
C LEU A 16 0.44 28.97 -18.89
N SER A 17 0.86 28.54 -20.09
CA SER A 17 0.84 27.13 -20.49
C SER A 17 1.97 26.29 -19.90
N THR A 18 2.93 26.90 -19.19
CA THR A 18 4.01 26.17 -18.49
C THR A 18 3.73 25.90 -17.01
N SER A 19 2.52 26.19 -16.50
CA SER A 19 2.15 25.83 -15.14
C SER A 19 1.79 24.35 -15.04
N THR A 20 2.78 23.48 -14.84
CA THR A 20 2.57 22.09 -14.47
C THR A 20 2.03 22.02 -13.04
N GLY A 21 0.72 22.14 -12.85
CA GLY A 21 0.00 22.05 -11.57
C GLY A 21 -0.02 20.65 -10.93
N LYS A 22 1.08 19.90 -11.01
CA LYS A 22 1.21 18.52 -10.50
C LYS A 22 1.44 18.34 -8.98
N PRO A 23 2.02 19.28 -8.20
CA PRO A 23 2.34 19.02 -6.79
C PRO A 23 1.11 18.71 -5.93
N LEU A 24 0.02 19.48 -6.11
CA LEU A 24 -1.18 19.37 -5.29
C LEU A 24 -1.89 18.02 -5.42
N ALA A 25 -1.90 17.44 -6.62
CA ALA A 25 -2.58 16.17 -6.87
C ALA A 25 -1.84 14.98 -6.22
N VAL A 26 -0.50 14.98 -6.24
CA VAL A 26 0.30 13.90 -5.63
C VAL A 26 0.14 13.91 -4.11
N ASP A 27 0.18 15.08 -3.49
CA ASP A 27 0.04 15.20 -2.03
C ASP A 27 -1.34 14.77 -1.55
N ILE A 28 -2.41 15.08 -2.31
CA ILE A 28 -3.77 14.58 -2.03
C ILE A 28 -3.80 13.06 -2.06
N VAL A 29 -3.21 12.44 -3.09
CA VAL A 29 -3.17 10.97 -3.20
C VAL A 29 -2.38 10.37 -2.04
N LYS A 30 -1.22 10.95 -1.68
CA LYS A 30 -0.44 10.50 -0.51
C LYS A 30 -1.22 10.62 0.80
N ASN A 31 -1.97 11.71 0.99
CA ASN A 31 -2.80 11.89 2.18
C ASN A 31 -3.94 10.85 2.25
N ASN A 32 -4.55 10.50 1.12
CA ASN A 32 -5.55 9.43 1.07
C ASN A 32 -4.96 8.07 1.44
N VAL A 33 -3.74 7.76 0.98
CA VAL A 33 -3.02 6.54 1.40
C VAL A 33 -2.80 6.55 2.91
N LYS A 34 -2.31 7.66 3.49
CA LYS A 34 -2.08 7.75 4.95
C LYS A 34 -3.36 7.55 5.74
N LEU A 35 -4.43 8.25 5.34
CA LEU A 35 -5.73 8.16 6.02
C LEU A 35 -6.28 6.74 6.00
N LEU A 36 -6.26 6.09 4.83
CA LEU A 36 -6.76 4.73 4.70
C LEU A 36 -5.87 3.74 5.47
N ALA A 37 -4.55 3.86 5.39
CA ALA A 37 -3.62 3.04 6.16
C ALA A 37 -3.83 3.18 7.68
N GLN A 38 -4.04 4.39 8.19
CA GLN A 38 -4.37 4.64 9.60
C GLN A 38 -5.69 3.98 9.99
N THR A 39 -6.71 4.11 9.14
CA THR A 39 -8.03 3.48 9.37
C THR A 39 -7.90 1.97 9.43
N THR A 40 -7.12 1.37 8.52
CA THR A 40 -6.87 -0.07 8.50
C THR A 40 -6.10 -0.53 9.73
N ILE A 41 -5.10 0.23 10.21
CA ILE A 41 -4.38 -0.06 11.47
C ILE A 41 -5.37 -0.14 12.65
N VAL A 42 -6.25 0.85 12.79
CA VAL A 42 -7.25 0.86 13.87
C VAL A 42 -8.21 -0.34 13.79
N ARG A 43 -8.59 -0.75 12.56
CA ARG A 43 -9.41 -1.96 12.37
C ARG A 43 -8.66 -3.23 12.76
N ILE A 44 -7.36 -3.33 12.43
CA ILE A 44 -6.50 -4.44 12.84
C ILE A 44 -6.40 -4.52 14.36
N GLU A 45 -6.19 -3.38 15.04
CA GLU A 45 -6.10 -3.31 16.50
C GLU A 45 -7.39 -3.83 17.16
N LYS A 46 -8.54 -3.29 16.72
CA LYS A 46 -9.85 -3.74 17.21
C LYS A 46 -10.07 -5.24 16.98
N LEU A 47 -9.74 -5.76 15.80
CA LEU A 47 -9.87 -7.17 15.50
C LEU A 47 -8.93 -8.03 16.37
N THR A 48 -7.72 -7.54 16.65
CA THR A 48 -6.75 -8.28 17.48
C THR A 48 -7.20 -8.34 18.95
N GLU A 49 -7.78 -7.26 19.46
CA GLU A 49 -8.35 -7.19 20.81
C GLU A 49 -9.54 -8.14 20.99
N GLU A 50 -10.46 -8.19 20.02
CA GLU A 50 -11.66 -9.04 20.07
C GLU A 50 -11.33 -10.54 20.07
N PHE A 51 -10.25 -10.94 19.39
CA PHE A 51 -9.91 -12.36 19.19
C PHE A 51 -8.86 -12.90 20.17
N HIS A 52 -8.41 -12.12 21.16
CA HIS A 52 -7.39 -12.51 22.16
C HIS A 52 -6.18 -13.25 21.53
N MET A 53 -5.73 -12.82 20.36
CA MET A 53 -4.74 -13.58 19.60
C MET A 53 -3.38 -13.55 20.32
N SER A 54 -2.89 -14.72 20.73
CA SER A 54 -1.58 -14.86 21.37
C SER A 54 -0.45 -14.63 20.35
N PRO A 55 0.59 -13.84 20.67
CA PRO A 55 1.56 -13.36 19.68
C PRO A 55 2.69 -14.35 19.36
N ASN A 56 2.77 -15.51 20.00
CA ASN A 56 4.00 -16.30 20.01
C ASN A 56 3.79 -17.72 19.49
N MET A 57 3.78 -17.88 18.16
CA MET A 57 3.95 -19.21 17.56
C MET A 57 4.87 -19.13 16.36
N VAL A 58 5.95 -19.92 16.39
CA VAL A 58 6.91 -20.05 15.29
C VAL A 58 6.53 -21.30 14.51
N PHE A 59 6.22 -21.14 13.23
CA PHE A 59 5.88 -22.20 12.30
C PHE A 59 6.72 -22.04 11.03
N SER A 60 7.12 -23.14 10.40
CA SER A 60 7.89 -23.11 9.15
C SER A 60 7.04 -22.58 7.99
N GLY A 61 7.57 -21.73 7.11
CA GLY A 61 6.83 -21.14 5.99
C GLY A 61 6.28 -19.73 6.27
N LEU A 62 6.39 -19.23 7.51
CA LEU A 62 6.02 -17.84 7.82
C LEU A 62 6.92 -16.82 7.11
N GLU A 63 8.10 -17.21 6.61
CA GLU A 63 8.95 -16.38 5.75
C GLU A 63 8.28 -15.94 4.44
N LEU A 64 7.20 -16.62 4.02
CA LEU A 64 6.39 -16.26 2.85
C LEU A 64 5.45 -15.07 3.11
N ILE A 65 5.20 -14.73 4.38
CA ILE A 65 4.43 -13.55 4.76
C ILE A 65 5.42 -12.38 4.85
N PRO A 66 5.21 -11.25 4.16
CA PRO A 66 6.17 -10.17 4.13
C PRO A 66 6.46 -9.63 5.53
N GLU A 67 7.73 -9.61 5.91
CA GLU A 67 8.19 -8.96 7.13
C GLU A 67 8.91 -7.67 6.76
N THR A 68 8.49 -6.59 7.40
CA THR A 68 9.06 -5.26 7.18
C THR A 68 10.03 -4.95 8.31
N PRO A 69 11.36 -4.95 8.07
CA PRO A 69 12.34 -4.61 9.10
C PRO A 69 12.14 -3.20 9.61
N LEU A 70 12.29 -2.97 10.91
CA LEU A 70 12.09 -1.66 11.54
C LEU A 70 13.18 -0.64 11.13
N ASP A 71 14.36 -1.11 10.77
CA ASP A 71 15.58 -0.35 10.55
C ASP A 71 15.83 0.06 9.09
N ARG A 72 15.14 -0.55 8.13
CA ARG A 72 15.28 -0.24 6.69
C ARG A 72 14.15 0.66 6.24
N PRO A 73 14.27 1.52 5.22
CA PRO A 73 13.10 2.18 4.61
C PRO A 73 12.29 1.20 3.76
N ILE A 74 11.14 1.64 3.20
CA ILE A 74 10.43 0.87 2.17
C ILE A 74 11.10 1.12 0.83
N GLU A 75 11.31 0.07 0.04
CA GLU A 75 12.19 0.06 -1.14
C GLU A 75 11.61 0.75 -2.40
N GLY A 76 10.39 1.26 -2.34
CA GLY A 76 9.75 1.97 -3.47
C GLY A 76 8.29 1.57 -3.67
N LEU A 77 7.65 2.19 -4.67
CA LEU A 77 6.23 1.91 -4.99
C LEU A 77 5.99 0.47 -5.46
N ALA A 78 6.96 -0.14 -6.15
CA ALA A 78 6.84 -1.53 -6.61
C ALA A 78 6.80 -2.51 -5.41
N SER A 79 7.69 -2.32 -4.44
CA SER A 79 7.72 -3.10 -3.20
C SER A 79 6.41 -2.94 -2.40
N ILE A 80 5.84 -1.73 -2.36
CA ILE A 80 4.55 -1.48 -1.71
C ILE A 80 3.43 -2.30 -2.37
N MET A 81 3.37 -2.27 -3.70
CA MET A 81 2.37 -2.99 -4.49
C MET A 81 2.46 -4.51 -4.25
N GLU A 82 3.69 -5.05 -4.24
CA GLU A 82 3.94 -6.47 -3.98
C GLU A 82 3.51 -6.88 -2.57
N ASN A 83 3.90 -6.12 -1.55
CA ASN A 83 3.50 -6.38 -0.16
C ASN A 83 1.98 -6.36 0.01
N LEU A 84 1.31 -5.33 -0.52
CA LEU A 84 -0.15 -5.20 -0.46
C LEU A 84 -0.86 -6.38 -1.13
N ASN A 85 -0.34 -6.84 -2.27
CA ASN A 85 -0.88 -7.96 -3.01
C ASN A 85 -0.77 -9.27 -2.21
N ILE A 86 0.39 -9.53 -1.60
CA ILE A 86 0.58 -10.72 -0.75
C ILE A 86 -0.37 -10.70 0.46
N PHE A 87 -0.50 -9.56 1.15
CA PHE A 87 -1.46 -9.47 2.27
C PHE A 87 -2.90 -9.67 1.80
N GLN A 88 -3.30 -9.13 0.65
CA GLN A 88 -4.64 -9.37 0.09
C GLN A 88 -4.90 -10.85 -0.16
N MET A 89 -3.96 -11.55 -0.79
CA MET A 89 -4.08 -12.99 -1.02
C MET A 89 -4.27 -13.76 0.29
N ILE A 90 -3.45 -13.45 1.30
CA ILE A 90 -3.56 -14.12 2.61
C ILE A 90 -4.94 -13.87 3.21
N LEU A 91 -5.38 -12.61 3.30
CA LEU A 91 -6.68 -12.27 3.90
C LEU A 91 -7.84 -12.88 3.13
N PHE A 92 -7.74 -12.96 1.79
CA PHE A 92 -8.73 -13.60 0.94
C PHE A 92 -8.79 -15.11 1.17
N SER A 93 -7.64 -15.80 1.18
CA SER A 93 -7.57 -17.26 1.29
C SER A 93 -7.92 -17.81 2.67
N LEU A 94 -7.71 -17.04 3.74
CA LEU A 94 -7.92 -17.53 5.10
C LEU A 94 -9.37 -17.43 5.58
N GLU A 95 -10.22 -16.66 4.89
CA GLU A 95 -11.65 -16.47 5.19
C GLU A 95 -11.98 -16.24 6.68
N VAL A 96 -11.09 -15.56 7.42
CA VAL A 96 -11.29 -15.32 8.86
C VAL A 96 -12.34 -14.23 9.06
N ASP A 97 -13.31 -14.50 9.95
CA ASP A 97 -14.33 -13.54 10.34
C ASP A 97 -13.72 -12.20 10.78
N GLY A 98 -14.29 -11.10 10.30
CA GLY A 98 -13.82 -9.75 10.60
C GLY A 98 -12.68 -9.24 9.70
N MET A 99 -12.00 -10.10 8.91
CA MET A 99 -10.93 -9.66 8.00
C MET A 99 -11.42 -9.06 6.68
N SER A 100 -12.71 -9.21 6.33
CA SER A 100 -13.26 -8.75 5.04
C SER A 100 -13.15 -7.24 4.82
N GLN A 101 -13.34 -6.42 5.86
CA GLN A 101 -13.15 -4.97 5.76
C GLN A 101 -11.68 -4.59 5.59
N ILE A 102 -10.77 -5.30 6.28
CA ILE A 102 -9.33 -5.08 6.14
C ILE A 102 -8.90 -5.43 4.72
N HIS A 103 -9.38 -6.55 4.17
CA HIS A 103 -9.13 -6.90 2.76
C HIS A 103 -9.64 -5.82 1.80
N ALA A 104 -10.86 -5.31 1.99
CA ALA A 104 -11.42 -4.24 1.16
C ALA A 104 -10.61 -2.93 1.24
N ASP A 105 -10.07 -2.61 2.41
CA ASP A 105 -9.15 -1.49 2.57
C ASP A 105 -7.87 -1.70 1.78
N LEU A 106 -7.30 -2.92 1.77
CA LEU A 106 -6.08 -3.21 1.01
C LEU A 106 -6.30 -3.10 -0.49
N VAL A 107 -7.43 -3.60 -1.01
CA VAL A 107 -7.83 -3.42 -2.41
C VAL A 107 -7.91 -1.93 -2.75
N SER A 108 -8.52 -1.13 -1.85
CA SER A 108 -8.64 0.32 -2.03
C SER A 108 -7.27 1.01 -1.99
N LEU A 109 -6.41 0.65 -1.03
CA LEU A 109 -5.03 1.14 -0.93
C LEU A 109 -4.27 0.84 -2.22
N GLN A 110 -4.39 -0.36 -2.75
CA GLN A 110 -3.73 -0.77 -3.99
C GLN A 110 -4.18 0.11 -5.17
N GLY A 111 -5.47 0.42 -5.28
CA GLY A 111 -6.00 1.35 -6.29
C GLY A 111 -5.44 2.77 -6.16
N ILE A 112 -5.29 3.27 -4.93
CA ILE A 112 -4.72 4.60 -4.68
C ILE A 112 -3.21 4.61 -4.99
N ILE A 113 -2.46 3.59 -4.57
CA ILE A 113 -1.04 3.44 -4.88
C ILE A 113 -0.81 3.28 -6.39
N HIS A 114 -1.67 2.55 -7.09
CA HIS A 114 -1.61 2.43 -8.55
C HIS A 114 -1.69 3.80 -9.22
N SER A 115 -2.50 4.72 -8.68
CA SER A 115 -2.56 6.11 -9.17
C SER A 115 -1.22 6.86 -8.99
N LEU A 116 -0.47 6.60 -7.91
CA LEU A 116 0.89 7.12 -7.73
C LEU A 116 1.89 6.51 -8.72
N VAL A 117 1.83 5.20 -8.95
CA VAL A 117 2.66 4.48 -9.92
C VAL A 117 2.49 5.09 -11.32
N LEU A 118 1.23 5.33 -11.74
CA LEU A 118 0.93 5.99 -13.01
C LEU A 118 1.45 7.43 -13.05
N THR A 119 1.32 8.17 -11.95
CA THR A 119 1.78 9.58 -11.88
C THR A 119 3.30 9.69 -11.95
N PHE A 120 4.03 8.73 -11.37
CA PHE A 120 5.49 8.65 -11.41
C PHE A 120 6.03 7.88 -12.62
N ASN A 121 5.13 7.38 -13.50
CA ASN A 121 5.47 6.64 -14.70
C ASN A 121 6.35 5.40 -14.43
N CYS A 122 6.05 4.71 -13.33
CA CYS A 122 6.76 3.54 -12.86
C CYS A 122 6.40 2.28 -13.67
N ALA A 123 7.37 1.37 -13.82
CA ALA A 123 7.08 0.02 -14.29
C ALA A 123 6.22 -0.71 -13.26
N LEU A 124 5.08 -1.25 -13.70
CA LEU A 124 4.27 -2.09 -12.83
C LEU A 124 5.04 -3.37 -12.50
N PRO A 125 5.07 -3.79 -11.22
CA PRO A 125 5.62 -5.08 -10.87
C PRO A 125 4.87 -6.16 -11.65
N LYS A 126 5.61 -7.12 -12.21
CA LYS A 126 4.98 -8.31 -12.79
C LYS A 126 4.29 -9.06 -11.66
N PRO A 127 3.09 -9.63 -11.90
CA PRO A 127 2.51 -10.55 -10.94
C PRO A 127 3.54 -11.65 -10.66
N GLY A 128 3.92 -11.78 -9.39
CA GLY A 128 4.87 -12.79 -8.94
C GLY A 128 4.28 -14.19 -9.07
N SER A 129 5.12 -15.23 -9.03
CA SER A 129 4.61 -16.61 -8.92
C SER A 129 4.12 -16.83 -7.48
N GLU A 130 2.89 -16.41 -7.23
CA GLU A 130 2.17 -16.60 -5.97
C GLU A 130 1.88 -18.08 -5.65
N SER A 131 2.28 -19.00 -6.53
CA SER A 131 2.08 -20.44 -6.41
C SER A 131 2.61 -21.03 -5.10
N HIS A 132 3.74 -20.52 -4.59
CA HIS A 132 4.31 -21.00 -3.33
C HIS A 132 3.49 -20.56 -2.11
N LEU A 133 2.98 -19.32 -2.13
CA LEU A 133 2.14 -18.79 -1.06
C LEU A 133 0.77 -19.49 -1.06
N ASP A 134 0.14 -19.63 -2.22
CA ASP A 134 -1.14 -20.34 -2.36
C ASP A 134 -1.03 -21.80 -1.89
N ALA A 135 0.03 -22.50 -2.29
CA ALA A 135 0.30 -23.86 -1.81
C ALA A 135 0.49 -23.90 -0.28
N PHE A 136 1.26 -22.97 0.28
CA PHE A 136 1.45 -22.87 1.73
C PHE A 136 0.13 -22.64 2.47
N LEU A 137 -0.71 -21.71 2.02
CA LEU A 137 -2.00 -21.40 2.65
C LEU A 137 -2.96 -22.60 2.57
N LYS A 138 -3.00 -23.30 1.43
CA LYS A 138 -3.81 -24.52 1.26
C LYS A 138 -3.35 -25.66 2.16
N THR A 139 -2.04 -25.93 2.22
CA THR A 139 -1.48 -26.99 3.06
C THR A 139 -1.66 -26.71 4.55
N ASN A 140 -1.70 -25.44 4.95
CA ASN A 140 -1.77 -25.03 6.35
C ASN A 140 -3.12 -24.39 6.73
N SER A 141 -4.19 -24.68 6.00
CA SER A 141 -5.53 -24.12 6.23
C SER A 141 -6.07 -24.38 7.65
N ALA A 142 -5.67 -25.47 8.28
CA ALA A 142 -5.99 -25.75 9.69
C ALA A 142 -5.44 -24.69 10.67
N PHE A 143 -4.39 -23.97 10.28
CA PHE A 143 -3.75 -22.92 11.09
C PHE A 143 -4.18 -21.51 10.67
N HIS A 144 -5.29 -21.35 9.95
CA HIS A 144 -5.75 -20.07 9.40
C HIS A 144 -5.80 -18.92 10.42
N VAL A 145 -6.26 -19.16 11.65
CA VAL A 145 -6.26 -18.14 12.71
C VAL A 145 -4.83 -17.69 13.06
N THR A 146 -3.89 -18.63 13.17
CA THR A 146 -2.49 -18.32 13.52
C THR A 146 -1.79 -17.58 12.39
N ILE A 147 -1.95 -18.05 11.15
CA ILE A 147 -1.39 -17.39 9.95
C ILE A 147 -2.01 -15.99 9.81
N GLY A 148 -3.31 -15.88 10.02
CA GLY A 148 -4.05 -14.62 10.01
C GLY A 148 -3.49 -13.63 11.04
N ASN A 149 -3.25 -14.06 12.27
CA ASN A 149 -2.65 -13.22 13.31
C ASN A 149 -1.27 -12.68 12.90
N VAL A 150 -0.39 -13.56 12.41
CA VAL A 150 0.94 -13.16 11.94
C VAL A 150 0.84 -12.17 10.79
N ALA A 151 -0.05 -12.43 9.83
CA ALA A 151 -0.29 -11.56 8.69
C ALA A 151 -0.81 -10.19 9.12
N LEU A 152 -1.78 -10.12 10.03
CA LEU A 152 -2.32 -8.86 10.55
C LEU A 152 -1.26 -8.07 11.31
N ASN A 153 -0.46 -8.71 12.16
CA ASN A 153 0.61 -8.04 12.89
C ASN A 153 1.68 -7.47 11.95
N ARG A 154 2.09 -8.24 10.93
CA ARG A 154 3.06 -7.78 9.93
C ARG A 154 2.48 -6.69 9.04
N LEU A 155 1.20 -6.77 8.67
CA LEU A 155 0.47 -5.75 7.93
C LEU A 155 0.41 -4.43 8.71
N GLN A 156 0.10 -4.47 10.01
CA GLN A 156 0.07 -3.28 10.86
C GLN A 156 1.43 -2.57 10.88
N ARG A 157 2.52 -3.35 11.03
CA ARG A 157 3.91 -2.84 10.97
C ARG A 157 4.23 -2.23 9.61
N PHE A 158 3.84 -2.91 8.53
CA PHE A 158 4.02 -2.42 7.16
C PHE A 158 3.27 -1.10 6.93
N LEU A 159 1.99 -1.00 7.30
CA LEU A 159 1.17 0.19 7.14
C LEU A 159 1.71 1.39 7.95
N SER A 160 2.15 1.13 9.18
CA SER A 160 2.77 2.16 10.04
C SER A 160 4.00 2.74 9.36
N LYS A 161 4.83 1.87 8.79
CA LYS A 161 6.02 2.28 8.07
C LYS A 161 5.71 2.96 6.74
N LEU A 162 4.68 2.52 6.03
CA LEU A 162 4.19 3.17 4.82
C LEU A 162 3.86 4.63 5.10
N ILE A 163 3.09 4.91 6.16
CA ILE A 163 2.74 6.26 6.58
C ILE A 163 4.00 7.12 6.81
N LEU A 164 5.02 6.58 7.49
CA LEU A 164 6.25 7.30 7.82
C LEU A 164 7.13 7.60 6.60
N ASN A 165 7.14 6.73 5.59
CA ASN A 165 8.08 6.81 4.47
C ASN A 165 7.43 7.37 3.18
N LEU A 166 6.10 7.45 3.11
CA LEU A 166 5.38 7.81 1.88
C LEU A 166 5.78 9.18 1.29
N ASP A 167 6.09 10.16 2.15
CA ASP A 167 6.52 11.49 1.69
C ASP A 167 7.90 11.46 1.02
N GLN A 168 8.74 10.52 1.44
CA GLN A 168 10.10 10.34 0.94
C GLN A 168 10.14 9.57 -0.38
N LEU A 169 9.05 8.90 -0.75
CA LEU A 169 8.91 8.23 -2.04
C LEU A 169 8.87 9.27 -3.16
N LYS A 170 10.00 9.36 -3.86
CA LYS A 170 10.20 10.18 -5.06
C LYS A 170 10.42 9.35 -6.32
N THR A 171 10.62 8.05 -6.16
CA THR A 171 10.95 7.13 -7.25
C THR A 171 10.16 5.84 -7.10
N CYS A 172 10.14 5.09 -8.20
CA CYS A 172 10.11 3.63 -8.15
C CYS A 172 11.49 3.15 -7.67
#